data_AF-A0A126R293-F1
#
_entry.id   AF-A0A126R293-F1
#
_cell.length_a   1.000
_cell.length_b   1.000
_cell.length_c   1.000
_cell.angle_alpha   90.00
_cell.angle_beta   90.00
_cell.angle_gamma   90.00
#
_symmetry.space_group_name_H-M   'P 1'
#
loop_
_entity.id
_entity.type
_entity.pdbx_description
1 polymer ?
#
loop_
_entity_poly.entity_id
_entity_poly.type
_entity_poly.pdbx_seq_one_letter_code
_entity_poly.pdbx_strand_id
1 'polypeptide(L)'
;MNGQNIGGYKIKYNTCPIFVTYDKKEDISETINYEDEFESRDVFSWMSRNNRKIDSNELKPLVNYTDIDIRLFVKKSDDEGIDFYYIGKLSPLGEPIQLYRTIDGRENPIVNFKFKIEHSVDEKLYNYFMDKLDEE
;
A
#
# COMPACT_ATOMS: atom_id res chain seq x y z
N MET A 1 1.95 25.03 8.69
CA MET A 1 2.47 23.69 9.04
C MET A 1 3.22 23.17 7.83
N ASN A 2 4.51 22.84 7.96
CA ASN A 2 5.26 22.25 6.84
C ASN A 2 4.77 20.81 6.69
N GLY A 3 3.90 20.56 5.71
CA GLY A 3 3.39 19.22 5.41
C GLY A 3 4.55 18.32 5.02
N GLN A 4 5.01 17.47 5.93
CA GLN A 4 5.91 16.38 5.57
C GLN A 4 5.15 15.43 4.66
N ASN A 5 5.68 15.23 3.46
CA ASN A 5 5.15 14.27 2.51
C ASN A 5 5.27 12.86 3.12
N ILE A 6 4.13 12.18 3.37
CA ILE A 6 4.09 10.87 4.03
C ILE A 6 4.72 9.78 3.15
N GLY A 7 4.72 9.97 1.82
CA GLY A 7 5.40 9.10 0.87
C GLY A 7 4.91 7.65 0.95
N GLY A 8 3.60 7.45 1.03
CA GLY A 8 2.92 6.15 1.02
C GLY A 8 2.71 5.51 2.40
N TYR A 9 3.65 5.63 3.34
CA TYR A 9 3.44 5.10 4.69
C TYR A 9 4.38 5.73 5.73
N LYS A 10 3.97 5.66 7.00
CA LYS A 10 4.81 6.10 8.12
C LYS A 10 4.69 5.16 9.31
N ILE A 11 5.82 4.58 9.73
CA ILE A 11 5.89 3.82 10.98
C ILE A 11 6.31 4.77 12.10
N LYS A 12 5.44 4.96 13.10
CA LYS A 12 5.72 5.75 14.31
C LYS A 12 4.75 5.40 15.43
N TYR A 13 5.22 5.44 16.67
CA TYR A 13 4.39 5.22 17.87
C TYR A 13 3.56 3.92 17.79
N ASN A 14 4.16 2.85 17.29
CA ASN A 14 3.52 1.55 17.09
C ASN A 14 2.28 1.58 16.16
N THR A 15 2.24 2.55 15.25
CA THR A 15 1.23 2.64 14.19
C THR A 15 1.91 2.70 12.82
N CYS A 16 1.21 2.19 11.80
CA CYS A 16 1.60 2.27 10.40
C CYS A 16 0.36 2.59 9.54
N PRO A 17 -0.02 3.87 9.39
CA PRO A 17 -0.92 4.26 8.31
C PRO A 17 -0.22 4.09 6.95
N ILE A 18 -0.90 3.38 6.06
CA ILE A 18 -0.54 3.14 4.66
C ILE A 18 -1.55 3.89 3.78
N PHE A 19 -1.05 4.69 2.86
CA PHE A 19 -1.80 5.49 1.90
C PHE A 19 -1.46 5.02 0.48
N VAL A 20 -2.47 4.60 -0.26
CA VAL A 20 -2.34 4.12 -1.64
C VAL A 20 -3.22 4.95 -2.57
N THR A 21 -2.66 5.38 -3.68
CA THR A 21 -3.40 5.86 -4.85
C THR A 21 -3.43 4.69 -5.84
N TYR A 22 -4.62 4.19 -6.16
CA TYR A 22 -4.80 2.93 -6.91
C TYR A 22 -4.58 3.12 -8.42
N ASP A 23 -5.39 3.96 -9.05
CA ASP A 23 -5.24 4.44 -10.42
C ASP A 23 -4.23 5.60 -10.43
N LYS A 24 -3.03 5.26 -10.87
CA LYS A 24 -1.92 6.19 -11.03
C LYS A 24 -1.98 6.71 -12.45
N LYS A 25 -2.03 8.04 -12.61
CA LYS A 25 -1.98 8.71 -13.93
C LYS A 25 -0.86 8.12 -14.80
N GLU A 26 -1.10 8.05 -16.11
CA GLU A 26 -0.14 7.48 -17.08
C GLU A 26 1.27 8.10 -17.01
N ASP A 27 1.40 9.34 -16.51
CA ASP A 27 2.66 10.07 -16.37
C ASP A 27 3.28 9.95 -14.95
N ILE A 28 2.96 8.89 -14.20
CA ILE A 28 3.59 8.66 -12.91
C ILE A 28 5.04 8.19 -13.08
N SER A 29 5.95 8.76 -12.28
CA SER A 29 7.35 8.30 -12.27
C SER A 29 7.45 6.81 -11.91
N GLU A 30 8.26 6.06 -12.66
CA GLU A 30 8.60 4.68 -12.36
C GLU A 30 9.06 4.50 -10.90
N THR A 31 9.73 5.52 -10.33
CA THR A 31 10.21 5.51 -8.93
C THR A 31 9.11 5.39 -7.87
N ILE A 32 7.83 5.58 -8.22
CA ILE A 32 6.70 5.46 -7.31
C ILE A 32 5.53 4.63 -7.89
N ASN A 33 5.72 4.03 -9.06
CA ASN A 33 4.74 3.15 -9.68
C ASN A 33 4.76 1.72 -9.07
N TYR A 34 4.30 1.62 -7.82
CA TYR A 34 4.13 0.34 -7.11
C TYR A 34 2.87 -0.42 -7.58
N GLU A 35 2.96 -1.75 -7.63
CA GLU A 35 1.86 -2.66 -7.97
C GLU A 35 1.08 -3.04 -6.69
N ASP A 36 0.52 -2.02 -6.01
CA ASP A 36 -0.37 -2.24 -4.88
C ASP A 36 -1.74 -2.67 -5.41
N GLU A 37 -2.29 -3.78 -4.91
CA GLU A 37 -3.53 -4.35 -5.43
C GLU A 37 -4.42 -4.97 -4.35
N PHE A 38 -5.73 -4.90 -4.58
CA PHE A 38 -6.66 -5.75 -3.85
C PHE A 38 -6.71 -7.14 -4.52
N GLU A 39 -6.07 -8.15 -3.94
CA GLU A 39 -6.16 -9.53 -4.45
C GLU A 39 -7.58 -10.11 -4.25
N SER A 40 -8.28 -9.62 -3.22
CA SER A 40 -9.70 -9.90 -2.97
C SER A 40 -10.28 -8.83 -2.03
N ARG A 41 -11.55 -8.95 -1.66
CA ARG A 41 -12.17 -8.10 -0.63
C ARG A 41 -11.55 -8.27 0.76
N ASP A 42 -10.78 -9.34 0.99
CA ASP A 42 -10.19 -9.68 2.29
C ASP A 42 -8.66 -9.58 2.30
N VAL A 43 -8.04 -9.38 1.13
CA VAL A 43 -6.58 -9.45 0.97
C VAL A 43 -6.07 -8.27 0.15
N PHE A 44 -5.08 -7.59 0.69
CA PHE A 44 -4.40 -6.49 0.03
C PHE A 44 -2.90 -6.80 -0.11
N SER A 45 -2.37 -6.68 -1.32
CA SER A 45 -0.95 -6.76 -1.63
C SER A 45 -0.38 -5.36 -1.66
N TRP A 46 0.65 -5.12 -0.86
CA TRP A 46 1.26 -3.80 -0.69
C TRP A 46 2.76 -3.86 -0.86
N MET A 47 3.32 -2.95 -1.64
CA MET A 47 4.76 -2.80 -1.79
C MET A 47 5.30 -1.62 -0.97
N SER A 48 6.40 -1.85 -0.27
CA SER A 48 7.13 -0.78 0.40
C SER A 48 7.65 0.26 -0.59
N ARG A 49 8.08 1.42 -0.08
CA ARG A 49 8.92 2.35 -0.87
C ARG A 49 10.14 1.65 -1.47
N ASN A 50 10.61 2.15 -2.62
CA ASN A 50 11.87 1.72 -3.23
C ASN A 50 13.08 1.85 -2.32
N ASN A 51 14.11 1.05 -2.61
CA ASN A 51 15.34 0.96 -1.85
C ASN A 51 15.10 0.54 -0.38
N ARG A 52 14.24 -0.47 -0.22
CA ARG A 52 13.95 -1.09 1.07
C ARG A 52 14.17 -2.59 1.00
N LYS A 53 14.82 -3.08 2.05
CA LYS A 53 15.10 -4.50 2.23
C LYS A 53 14.34 -5.03 3.42
N ILE A 54 14.06 -6.33 3.39
CA ILE A 54 13.34 -7.04 4.46
C ILE A 54 14.03 -6.89 5.83
N ASP A 55 15.35 -6.75 5.85
CA ASP A 55 16.17 -6.58 7.06
C ASP A 55 16.33 -5.11 7.52
N SER A 56 15.76 -4.17 6.78
CA SER A 56 15.88 -2.74 7.08
C SER A 56 15.18 -2.38 8.40
N ASN A 57 15.84 -1.57 9.22
CA ASN A 57 15.31 -1.16 10.53
C ASN A 57 13.92 -0.51 10.47
N GLU A 58 13.61 0.16 9.35
CA GLU A 58 12.30 0.76 9.11
C GLU A 58 11.20 -0.30 9.03
N LEU A 59 11.42 -1.40 8.30
CA LEU A 59 10.40 -2.42 8.06
C LEU A 59 10.31 -3.48 9.16
N LYS A 60 11.31 -3.58 10.05
CA LYS A 60 11.33 -4.57 11.15
C LYS A 60 10.01 -4.67 11.94
N PRO A 61 9.32 -3.57 12.31
CA PRO A 61 8.04 -3.67 13.01
C PRO A 61 6.92 -4.34 12.18
N LEU A 62 6.92 -4.17 10.86
CA LEU A 62 5.98 -4.81 9.95
C LEU A 62 6.37 -6.28 9.71
N VAL A 63 7.66 -6.55 9.46
CA VAL A 63 8.18 -7.90 9.19
C VAL A 63 8.01 -8.81 10.41
N ASN A 64 8.35 -8.32 11.61
CA ASN A 64 8.24 -9.10 12.84
C ASN A 64 6.84 -9.03 13.47
N TYR A 65 5.94 -8.21 12.92
CA TYR A 65 4.61 -7.93 13.43
C TYR A 65 4.55 -7.70 14.95
N THR A 66 5.23 -6.66 15.43
CA THR A 66 5.36 -6.37 16.86
C THR A 66 4.15 -5.61 17.44
N ASP A 67 2.94 -6.17 17.32
CA ASP A 67 1.67 -5.55 17.73
C ASP A 67 1.40 -4.17 17.11
N ILE A 68 1.98 -3.90 15.94
CA ILE A 68 1.84 -2.63 15.23
C ILE A 68 0.41 -2.44 14.68
N ASP A 69 -0.21 -1.29 14.91
CA ASP A 69 -1.53 -0.93 14.35
C ASP A 69 -1.37 -0.47 12.90
N ILE A 70 -1.60 -1.37 11.94
CA ILE A 70 -1.49 -1.12 10.51
C ILE A 70 -2.86 -0.73 9.97
N ARG A 71 -2.95 0.42 9.29
CA ARG A 71 -4.22 0.96 8.77
C ARG A 71 -4.10 1.33 7.31
N LEU A 72 -5.07 0.91 6.51
CA LEU A 72 -5.09 1.14 5.08
C LEU A 72 -6.04 2.27 4.70
N PHE A 73 -5.52 3.22 3.93
CA PHE A 73 -6.22 4.33 3.33
C PHE A 73 -5.99 4.29 1.82
N VAL A 74 -7.06 4.24 1.04
CA VAL A 74 -6.98 4.14 -0.43
C VAL A 74 -7.76 5.27 -1.06
N LYS A 75 -7.22 5.86 -2.10
CA LYS A 75 -7.97 6.70 -3.03
C LYS A 75 -7.82 6.12 -4.43
N LYS A 76 -8.81 6.36 -5.29
CA LYS A 76 -8.81 5.85 -6.65
C LYS A 76 -7.74 6.58 -7.45
N SER A 77 -7.77 7.91 -7.50
CA SER A 77 -6.79 8.68 -8.27
C SER A 77 -6.40 9.97 -7.57
N ASP A 78 -5.37 10.65 -8.09
CA ASP A 78 -4.97 11.98 -7.59
C ASP A 78 -5.99 13.09 -7.89
N ASP A 79 -6.96 12.84 -8.77
CA ASP A 79 -8.00 13.81 -9.13
C ASP A 79 -9.15 13.89 -8.11
N GLU A 80 -9.26 12.93 -7.20
CA GLU A 80 -10.22 12.94 -6.09
C GLU A 80 -9.84 13.93 -4.97
N GLY A 81 -8.69 14.61 -5.08
CA GLY A 81 -8.19 15.54 -4.10
C GLY A 81 -7.32 14.88 -3.02
N ILE A 82 -7.46 15.35 -1.78
CA ILE A 82 -6.61 14.94 -0.64
C ILE A 82 -7.25 13.86 0.25
N ASP A 83 -8.52 13.54 0.01
CA ASP A 83 -9.27 12.60 0.83
C ASP A 83 -8.96 11.14 0.45
N PHE A 84 -9.02 10.24 1.43
CA PHE A 84 -8.82 8.81 1.25
C PHE A 84 -9.96 8.05 1.92
N TYR A 85 -10.37 6.94 1.31
CA TYR A 85 -11.25 5.96 1.93
C TYR A 85 -10.46 5.15 2.96
N TYR A 86 -10.92 5.15 4.21
CA TYR A 86 -10.41 4.24 5.22
C TYR A 86 -10.96 2.83 4.96
N ILE A 87 -10.06 1.90 4.61
CA ILE A 87 -10.43 0.53 4.26
C ILE A 87 -10.55 -0.34 5.51
N GLY A 88 -9.62 -0.20 6.45
CA GLY A 88 -9.63 -0.98 7.68
C GLY A 88 -8.25 -1.20 8.26
N LYS A 89 -8.22 -2.02 9.33
CA LYS A 89 -6.98 -2.54 9.91
C LYS A 89 -6.47 -3.72 9.11
N LEU A 90 -5.16 -3.86 9.08
CA LEU A 90 -4.44 -4.91 8.39
C LEU A 90 -3.69 -5.80 9.38
N SER A 91 -3.66 -7.10 9.09
CA SER A 91 -2.78 -8.08 9.74
C SER A 91 -1.96 -8.82 8.67
N PRO A 92 -0.66 -9.10 8.89
CA PRO A 92 0.14 -9.85 7.93
C PRO A 92 -0.50 -11.18 7.53
N LEU A 93 -0.43 -11.48 6.24
CA LEU A 93 -0.88 -12.74 5.66
C LEU A 93 0.33 -13.44 5.04
N GLY A 94 1.01 -14.25 5.86
CA GLY A 94 2.25 -14.92 5.47
C GLY A 94 3.48 -14.02 5.60
N GLU A 95 4.61 -14.52 5.07
CA GLU A 95 5.90 -13.84 5.14
C GLU A 95 6.06 -12.80 4.03
N PRO A 96 6.66 -11.64 4.31
CA PRO A 96 6.98 -10.66 3.28
C PRO A 96 8.05 -11.17 2.31
N ILE A 97 7.99 -10.73 1.06
CA ILE A 97 8.86 -11.18 -0.01
C ILE A 97 9.79 -10.03 -0.44
N GLN A 98 11.10 -10.29 -0.44
CA GLN A 98 12.09 -9.39 -1.04
C GLN A 98 12.02 -9.50 -2.57
N LEU A 99 11.75 -8.39 -3.23
CA LEU A 99 11.75 -8.26 -4.69
C LEU A 99 12.74 -7.16 -5.11
N TYR A 100 12.89 -7.00 -6.43
CA TYR A 100 13.71 -5.97 -7.05
C TYR A 100 12.97 -5.35 -8.23
N ARG A 101 13.00 -4.02 -8.33
CA ARG A 101 12.47 -3.27 -9.47
C ARG A 101 13.61 -2.64 -10.25
N THR A 102 13.60 -2.78 -11.56
CA THR A 102 14.56 -2.08 -12.43
C THR A 102 14.02 -0.68 -12.70
N ILE A 103 14.74 0.34 -12.26
CA ILE A 103 14.40 1.76 -12.48
C ILE A 103 15.68 2.44 -12.97
N ASP A 104 15.60 3.14 -14.10
CA ASP A 104 16.77 3.77 -14.76
C ASP A 104 17.96 2.81 -14.95
N GLY A 105 17.67 1.54 -15.29
CA GLY A 105 18.68 0.51 -15.50
C GLY A 105 19.37 0.01 -14.23
N ARG A 106 18.85 0.33 -13.03
CA ARG A 106 19.36 -0.14 -11.74
C ARG A 106 18.34 -0.96 -10.98
N GLU A 107 18.78 -2.05 -10.36
CA GLU A 107 17.94 -2.83 -9.46
C GLU A 107 17.77 -2.10 -8.12
N ASN A 108 16.51 -1.85 -7.76
CA ASN A 108 16.13 -1.22 -6.52
C ASN A 108 15.39 -2.25 -5.66
N PRO A 109 15.89 -2.58 -4.46
CA PRO A 109 15.21 -3.53 -3.60
C PRO A 109 13.89 -2.95 -3.13
N ILE A 110 12.87 -3.81 -3.06
CA ILE A 110 11.54 -3.50 -2.57
C ILE A 110 10.99 -4.71 -1.81
N VAL A 111 10.09 -4.50 -0.85
CA VAL A 111 9.47 -5.60 -0.10
C VAL A 111 7.98 -5.60 -0.39
N ASN A 112 7.44 -6.74 -0.81
CA ASN A 112 6.01 -6.96 -0.94
C ASN A 112 5.47 -7.65 0.32
N PHE A 113 4.36 -7.13 0.82
CA PHE A 113 3.62 -7.67 1.95
C PHE A 113 2.23 -8.05 1.47
N LYS A 114 1.74 -9.21 1.90
CA LYS A 114 0.32 -9.52 1.83
C LYS A 114 -0.30 -9.26 3.19
N PHE A 115 -1.45 -8.62 3.18
CA PHE A 115 -2.21 -8.32 4.38
C PHE A 115 -3.62 -8.87 4.26
N LYS A 116 -4.11 -9.45 5.35
CA LYS A 116 -5.53 -9.67 5.57
C LYS A 116 -6.17 -8.38 6.08
N ILE A 117 -7.31 -8.02 5.52
CA ILE A 117 -8.15 -6.91 5.97
C ILE A 117 -9.08 -7.42 7.07
N GLU A 118 -9.12 -6.75 8.23
CA GLU A 118 -9.90 -7.22 9.41
C GLU A 118 -11.39 -7.42 9.09
N HIS A 119 -11.95 -6.50 8.30
CA HIS A 119 -13.31 -6.59 7.77
C HIS A 119 -13.24 -6.52 6.25
N SER A 120 -13.93 -7.43 5.57
CA SER A 120 -14.03 -7.44 4.12
C SER A 120 -14.44 -6.06 3.61
N VAL A 121 -13.76 -5.57 2.56
CA VAL A 121 -14.13 -4.31 1.93
C VAL A 121 -15.59 -4.39 1.47
N ASP A 122 -16.34 -3.31 1.70
CA ASP A 122 -17.70 -3.19 1.18
C ASP A 122 -17.70 -3.45 -0.33
N GLU A 123 -18.69 -4.19 -0.82
CA GLU A 123 -18.71 -4.63 -2.20
C GLU A 123 -18.77 -3.47 -3.19
N LYS A 124 -19.53 -2.41 -2.86
CA LYS A 124 -19.62 -1.23 -3.73
C LYS A 124 -18.30 -0.48 -3.77
N LEU A 125 -17.65 -0.34 -2.61
CA LEU A 125 -16.34 0.30 -2.52
C LEU A 125 -15.26 -0.52 -3.23
N TYR A 126 -15.29 -1.84 -3.11
CA TYR A 126 -14.39 -2.74 -3.83
C TYR A 126 -14.59 -2.64 -5.35
N ASN A 127 -15.84 -2.71 -5.82
CA ASN A 127 -16.17 -2.58 -7.24
C ASN A 127 -15.79 -1.21 -7.80
N TYR A 128 -15.90 -0.16 -6.97
CA TYR A 128 -15.45 1.18 -7.31
C TYR A 128 -13.95 1.25 -7.62
N PHE A 129 -13.11 0.59 -6.81
CA PHE A 129 -11.66 0.53 -7.07
C PHE A 129 -11.28 -0.41 -8.20
N MET A 130 -12.10 -1.44 -8.46
CA MET A 130 -11.85 -2.44 -9.49
C MET A 130 -12.36 -2.06 -10.88
N ASP A 131 -12.93 -0.86 -11.06
CA ASP A 131 -13.57 -0.42 -12.30
C ASP A 131 -14.64 -1.40 -12.82
N LYS A 132 -15.27 -2.17 -11.92
CA LYS A 132 -16.33 -3.14 -12.25
C LYS A 132 -17.72 -2.50 -12.29
N LEU A 133 -17.81 -1.21 -12.58
CA LEU A 133 -19.08 -0.47 -12.58
C LEU A 133 -19.68 -0.24 -13.98
N ASP A 134 -19.03 -0.71 -15.05
CA ASP A 134 -19.47 -0.50 -16.43
C ASP A 134 -19.86 -1.80 -17.17
N GLU A 135 -20.79 -2.59 -16.61
CA GLU A 135 -21.54 -3.58 -17.39
C GLU A 135 -23.03 -3.59 -16.97
N GLU A 136 -23.79 -2.61 -17.45
CA GLU A 136 -25.25 -2.73 -17.69
C GLU A 136 -25.58 -2.43 -19.16
#